data_AF-A0A9E2LA17-F1
#
_entry.id   AF-A0A9E2LA17-F1
#
_cell.length_a   1.000
_cell.length_b   1.000
_cell.length_c   1.000
_cell.angle_alpha   90.00
_cell.angle_beta   90.00
_cell.angle_gamma   90.00
#
_symmetry.space_group_name_H-M   'P 1'
#
loop_
_entity.id
_entity.type
_entity.pdbx_description
1 polymer ?
#
loop_
_entity_poly.entity_id
_entity_poly.type
_entity_poly.pdbx_seq_one_letter_code
_entity_poly.pdbx_strand_id
1 'polypeptide(L)'
;MSYRKRKRFIVNKKLQLGIFLKWIIVPVMALSAVIYYFRGNAYVLVVAIIALLLFSWRILVLSHRLAGPMYRLEKDLEDIAKGNFSIRIKFRKKDELKSIADGINRILDEMEKKVTNRQGELK
;
A
#
# COMPACT_ATOMS: atom_id res chain seq x y z
N MET A 1 26.55 -15.31 -6.35
CA MET A 1 25.90 -13.98 -6.42
C MET A 1 24.81 -14.00 -7.48
N SER A 2 23.54 -14.18 -7.11
CA SER A 2 22.46 -14.28 -8.09
C SER A 2 21.68 -12.96 -8.18
N TYR A 3 21.89 -12.25 -9.30
CA TYR A 3 21.26 -10.99 -9.64
C TYR A 3 19.77 -11.22 -9.96
N ARG A 4 18.88 -11.04 -8.98
CA ARG A 4 17.42 -11.02 -9.21
C ARG A 4 17.06 -9.81 -10.07
N LYS A 5 16.77 -10.05 -11.36
CA LYS A 5 16.21 -9.09 -12.32
C LYS A 5 15.13 -8.23 -11.66
N ARG A 6 15.38 -6.91 -11.57
CA ARG A 6 14.38 -5.91 -11.19
C ARG A 6 13.29 -5.84 -12.26
N LYS A 7 12.30 -6.75 -12.21
CA LYS A 7 11.07 -6.60 -13.00
C LYS A 7 10.43 -5.29 -12.55
N ARG A 8 10.31 -4.32 -13.46
CA ARG A 8 9.44 -3.15 -13.29
C ARG A 8 8.04 -3.73 -13.05
N PHE A 9 7.58 -3.65 -11.81
CA PHE A 9 6.30 -4.22 -11.38
C PHE A 9 5.19 -3.41 -12.04
N ILE A 10 4.77 -3.84 -13.23
CA ILE A 10 3.49 -3.48 -13.80
C ILE A 10 2.47 -4.21 -12.95
N VAL A 11 1.86 -3.43 -12.06
CA VAL A 11 1.04 -3.84 -10.92
C VAL A 11 -0.16 -4.67 -11.39
N ASN A 12 -0.56 -5.63 -10.56
CA ASN A 12 -1.70 -6.52 -10.78
C ASN A 12 -2.95 -5.73 -11.22
N LYS A 13 -3.45 -5.99 -12.45
CA LYS A 13 -4.58 -5.27 -13.07
C LYS A 13 -5.81 -5.24 -12.16
N LYS A 14 -6.06 -6.26 -11.33
CA LYS A 14 -7.24 -6.34 -10.45
C LYS A 14 -7.21 -5.29 -9.33
N LEU A 15 -6.07 -5.10 -8.68
CA LEU A 15 -5.92 -4.10 -7.62
C LEU A 15 -5.92 -2.68 -8.22
N GLN A 16 -5.26 -2.51 -9.37
CA GLN A 16 -5.32 -1.27 -10.13
C GLN A 16 -6.76 -0.92 -10.53
N LEU A 17 -7.53 -1.86 -11.06
CA LEU A 17 -8.90 -1.63 -11.53
C LEU A 17 -9.84 -1.20 -10.41
N GLY A 18 -9.73 -1.82 -9.22
CA GLY A 18 -10.54 -1.43 -8.06
C GLY A 18 -10.18 -0.03 -7.52
N ILE A 19 -8.89 0.33 -7.57
CA ILE A 19 -8.41 1.67 -7.27
C ILE A 19 -8.99 2.65 -8.31
N PHE A 20 -8.82 2.38 -9.61
CA PHE A 20 -9.36 3.18 -10.73
C PHE A 20 -10.88 3.39 -10.66
N LEU A 21 -11.64 2.41 -10.19
CA LEU A 21 -13.09 2.53 -10.04
C LEU A 21 -13.46 3.59 -8.99
N LYS A 22 -12.75 3.60 -7.85
CA LYS A 22 -12.94 4.61 -6.78
C LYS A 22 -12.50 6.01 -7.22
N TRP A 23 -11.54 6.08 -8.14
CA TRP A 23 -11.03 7.33 -8.71
C TRP A 23 -12.01 8.10 -9.58
N ILE A 24 -13.02 7.45 -10.14
CA ILE A 24 -14.06 8.14 -10.93
C ILE A 24 -15.19 8.60 -10.01
N ILE A 25 -15.57 7.78 -9.04
CA ILE A 25 -16.75 8.01 -8.20
C ILE A 25 -16.57 9.21 -7.26
N VAL A 26 -15.44 9.29 -6.54
CA VAL A 26 -15.19 10.35 -5.54
C VAL A 26 -15.14 11.76 -6.17
N PRO A 27 -14.38 12.02 -7.25
CA PRO A 27 -14.35 13.35 -7.85
C PRO A 27 -15.67 13.75 -8.51
N VAL A 28 -16.40 12.80 -9.11
CA VAL A 28 -17.72 13.08 -9.70
C VAL A 28 -18.73 13.49 -8.60
N MET A 29 -18.72 12.79 -7.45
CA MET A 29 -19.58 13.12 -6.31
C MET A 29 -19.21 14.49 -5.68
N ALA A 30 -17.91 14.80 -5.59
CA ALA A 30 -17.46 16.10 -5.09
C ALA A 30 -17.83 17.24 -6.05
N LEU A 31 -17.69 17.02 -7.36
CA LEU A 31 -18.10 17.98 -8.40
C LEU A 31 -19.61 18.27 -8.33
N SER A 32 -20.45 17.24 -8.20
CA SER A 32 -21.90 17.45 -8.13
C SER A 32 -22.31 18.23 -6.87
N ALA A 33 -21.68 17.97 -5.72
CA ALA A 33 -21.92 18.71 -4.48
C ALA A 33 -21.50 20.19 -4.59
N VAL A 34 -20.35 20.46 -5.21
CA VAL A 34 -19.83 21.83 -5.42
C VAL A 34 -20.73 22.63 -6.36
N ILE A 35 -21.16 22.03 -7.48
CA ILE A 35 -22.08 22.65 -8.44
C ILE A 35 -23.44 22.95 -7.78
N TYR A 36 -23.93 22.04 -6.95
CA TYR A 36 -25.18 22.21 -6.22
C TYR A 36 -25.11 23.37 -5.22
N TYR A 37 -24.03 23.43 -4.42
CA TYR A 37 -23.90 24.40 -3.34
C TYR A 37 -23.61 25.83 -3.84
N PHE A 38 -22.81 25.97 -4.91
CA PHE A 38 -22.33 27.27 -5.40
C PHE A 38 -23.02 27.76 -6.68
N ARG A 39 -24.31 27.44 -6.82
CA ARG A 39 -25.14 27.81 -7.98
C ARG A 39 -25.26 29.34 -8.09
N GLY A 40 -24.34 29.97 -8.83
CA GLY A 40 -24.28 31.42 -9.08
C GLY A 40 -22.89 32.07 -9.00
N ASN A 41 -21.89 31.42 -8.38
CA ASN A 41 -20.56 32.01 -8.14
C ASN A 41 -19.45 31.29 -8.91
N ALA A 42 -19.19 31.74 -10.14
CA ALA A 42 -18.21 31.14 -11.07
C ALA A 42 -16.78 31.05 -10.51
N TYR A 43 -16.34 32.04 -9.71
CA TYR A 43 -15.01 32.05 -9.09
C TYR A 43 -14.80 30.85 -8.15
N VAL A 44 -15.81 30.52 -7.34
CA VAL A 44 -15.71 29.43 -6.36
C VAL A 44 -15.64 28.07 -7.06
N LEU A 45 -16.36 27.92 -8.17
CA LEU A 45 -16.30 26.70 -8.99
C LEU A 45 -14.89 26.45 -9.53
N VAL A 46 -14.21 27.49 -10.03
CA VAL A 46 -12.85 27.38 -10.57
C VAL A 46 -11.86 26.95 -9.47
N VAL A 47 -11.91 27.59 -8.30
CA VAL A 47 -11.03 27.22 -7.17
C VAL A 47 -11.30 25.79 -6.70
N ALA A 48 -12.56 25.38 -6.61
CA ALA A 48 -12.93 24.04 -6.19
C ALA A 48 -12.45 22.95 -7.18
N ILE A 49 -12.54 23.20 -8.48
CA ILE A 49 -12.02 22.28 -9.51
C ILE A 49 -10.50 22.13 -9.37
N ILE A 50 -9.77 23.24 -9.21
CA ILE A 50 -8.31 23.21 -9.03
C ILE A 50 -7.94 22.42 -7.77
N ALA A 51 -8.62 22.67 -6.64
CA ALA A 51 -8.38 21.94 -5.40
C ALA A 51 -8.63 20.43 -5.56
N LEU A 52 -9.72 20.06 -6.24
CA LEU A 52 -10.07 18.66 -6.52
C LEU A 52 -9.04 17.97 -7.40
N LEU A 53 -8.51 18.65 -8.43
CA LEU A 53 -7.45 18.13 -9.28
C LEU A 53 -6.15 17.90 -8.50
N LEU A 54 -5.74 18.87 -7.68
CA LEU A 54 -4.53 18.77 -6.85
C LEU A 54 -4.65 17.63 -5.82
N PHE A 55 -5.81 17.50 -5.18
CA PHE A 55 -6.09 16.44 -4.22
C PHE A 55 -6.08 15.07 -4.90
N SER A 56 -6.74 14.96 -6.06
CA SER A 56 -6.78 13.72 -6.84
C SER A 56 -5.38 13.30 -7.27
N TRP A 57 -4.55 14.23 -7.72
CA TRP A 57 -3.15 13.99 -8.06
C TRP A 57 -2.35 13.41 -6.88
N ARG A 58 -2.49 14.01 -5.68
CA ARG A 58 -1.77 13.56 -4.48
C ARG A 58 -2.14 12.13 -4.09
N ILE A 59 -3.42 11.79 -4.09
CA ILE A 59 -3.86 10.44 -3.73
C ILE A 59 -3.40 9.42 -4.80
N LEU A 60 -3.24 9.83 -6.08
CA LEU A 60 -2.87 8.95 -7.19
C LEU A 60 -1.45 8.47 -7.00
N VAL A 61 -0.57 9.44 -6.72
CA VAL A 61 0.84 9.18 -6.39
C VAL A 61 0.94 8.27 -5.17
N LEU A 62 0.15 8.51 -4.11
CA LEU A 62 0.18 7.70 -2.90
C LEU A 62 -0.29 6.26 -3.16
N SER A 63 -1.39 6.08 -3.89
CA SER A 63 -1.97 4.78 -4.21
C SER A 63 -1.03 3.92 -5.06
N HIS A 64 -0.40 4.50 -6.08
CA HIS A 64 0.61 3.82 -6.90
C HIS A 64 1.82 3.37 -6.08
N ARG A 65 2.14 4.13 -5.04
CA ARG A 65 3.29 3.89 -4.18
C ARG A 65 3.05 2.82 -3.11
N LEU A 66 1.81 2.66 -2.65
CA LEU A 66 1.42 1.65 -1.66
C LEU A 66 1.14 0.27 -2.27
N ALA A 67 0.59 0.22 -3.49
CA ALA A 67 0.18 -1.03 -4.12
C ALA A 67 1.34 -2.05 -4.31
N GLY A 68 2.52 -1.57 -4.67
CA GLY A 68 3.70 -2.42 -4.87
C GLY A 68 4.20 -3.08 -3.58
N PRO A 69 4.49 -2.31 -2.52
CA PRO A 69 4.86 -2.82 -1.21
C PRO A 69 3.83 -3.78 -0.61
N MET A 70 2.52 -3.47 -0.71
CA MET A 70 1.45 -4.31 -0.16
C MET A 70 1.38 -5.69 -0.81
N TYR A 71 1.53 -5.77 -2.12
CA TYR A 71 1.53 -7.07 -2.82
C TYR A 71 2.74 -7.93 -2.44
N ARG A 72 3.91 -7.31 -2.23
CA ARG A 72 5.07 -8.05 -1.75
C ARG A 72 4.86 -8.54 -0.31
N LEU A 73 4.29 -7.70 0.53
CA LEU A 73 3.96 -8.04 1.91
C LEU A 73 3.05 -9.26 1.99
N GLU A 74 2.00 -9.30 1.15
CA GLU A 74 1.08 -10.45 1.05
C GLU A 74 1.83 -11.76 0.77
N LYS A 75 2.76 -11.74 -0.20
CA LYS A 75 3.59 -12.92 -0.50
C LYS A 75 4.54 -13.31 0.62
N ASP A 76 5.19 -12.32 1.23
CA ASP A 76 6.09 -12.57 2.35
C ASP A 76 5.30 -13.20 3.52
N LEU A 77 4.06 -12.75 3.76
CA LEU A 77 3.15 -13.34 4.75
C LEU A 77 2.68 -14.75 4.39
N GLU A 78 2.43 -15.06 3.12
CA GLU A 78 2.13 -16.44 2.68
C GLU A 78 3.31 -17.40 2.95
N ASP A 79 4.55 -16.94 2.76
CA ASP A 79 5.72 -17.76 3.04
C ASP A 79 6.00 -17.91 4.54
N ILE A 80 5.67 -16.89 5.35
CA ILE A 80 5.66 -16.97 6.81
C ILE A 80 4.61 -17.97 7.30
N ALA A 81 3.40 -17.96 6.73
CA ALA A 81 2.35 -18.96 7.01
C ALA A 81 2.80 -20.39 6.63
N LYS A 82 3.72 -20.48 5.65
CA LYS A 82 4.59 -21.62 5.29
C LYS A 82 5.33 -22.28 6.48
N GLY A 83 5.51 -21.56 7.58
CA GLY A 83 6.40 -21.91 8.69
C GLY A 83 7.84 -21.43 8.51
N ASN A 84 8.13 -20.64 7.47
CA ASN A 84 9.46 -20.06 7.27
C ASN A 84 9.59 -18.74 8.04
N PHE A 85 9.99 -18.82 9.30
CA PHE A 85 10.17 -17.65 10.17
C PHE A 85 11.52 -16.94 10.00
N SER A 86 12.44 -17.46 9.18
CA SER A 86 13.75 -16.83 8.94
C SER A 86 13.70 -15.71 7.89
N ILE A 87 12.52 -15.47 7.29
CA ILE A 87 12.32 -14.36 6.35
C ILE A 87 12.32 -13.03 7.12
N ARG A 88 12.82 -11.96 6.50
CA ARG A 88 12.72 -10.60 7.06
C ARG A 88 12.17 -9.63 6.03
N ILE A 89 11.13 -8.90 6.41
CA ILE A 89 10.42 -7.95 5.56
C ILE A 89 11.17 -6.62 5.55
N LYS A 90 11.47 -6.09 4.36
CA LYS A 90 12.19 -4.81 4.21
C LYS A 90 11.60 -3.95 3.10
N PHE A 91 11.01 -2.82 3.49
CA PHE A 91 10.52 -1.80 2.57
C PHE A 91 11.61 -0.76 2.24
N ARG A 92 11.41 0.07 1.20
CA ARG A 92 12.37 1.14 0.87
C ARG A 92 12.25 2.26 1.90
N LYS A 93 13.35 3.01 2.07
CA LYS A 93 13.50 4.07 3.09
C LYS A 93 12.41 5.15 3.08
N LYS A 94 11.77 5.38 1.92
CA LYS A 94 10.71 6.39 1.79
C LYS A 94 9.30 5.81 1.98
N ASP A 95 9.11 4.50 2.04
CA ASP A 95 7.78 3.89 2.07
C ASP A 95 7.14 4.02 3.46
N GLU A 96 5.86 4.42 3.50
CA GLU A 96 5.09 4.68 4.74
C GLU A 96 4.91 3.41 5.60
N LEU A 97 5.16 2.22 5.05
CA LEU A 97 4.89 0.93 5.68
C LEU A 97 6.06 0.39 6.52
N LYS A 98 7.11 1.18 6.75
CA LYS A 98 8.30 0.73 7.48
C LYS A 98 7.97 0.24 8.89
N SER A 99 7.09 0.94 9.61
CA SER A 99 6.63 0.55 10.94
C SER A 99 5.95 -0.83 10.95
N ILE A 100 5.22 -1.16 9.89
CA ILE A 100 4.57 -2.46 9.72
C ILE A 100 5.62 -3.57 9.52
N ALA A 101 6.63 -3.33 8.67
CA ALA A 101 7.73 -4.28 8.50
C ALA A 101 8.49 -4.51 9.82
N ASP A 102 8.78 -3.44 10.56
CA ASP A 102 9.49 -3.55 11.84
C ASP A 102 8.67 -4.36 12.86
N GLY A 103 7.35 -4.13 12.93
CA GLY A 103 6.43 -4.91 13.76
C GLY A 103 6.40 -6.40 13.39
N ILE A 104 6.31 -6.72 12.09
CA ILE A 104 6.28 -8.12 11.63
C ILE A 104 7.61 -8.81 11.90
N ASN A 105 8.74 -8.14 11.65
CA ASN A 105 10.06 -8.73 11.91
C ASN A 105 10.24 -9.08 13.40
N ARG A 106 9.75 -8.24 14.32
CA ARG A 106 9.75 -8.57 15.76
C ARG A 106 8.94 -9.82 16.08
N ILE A 107 7.78 -10.00 15.44
CA ILE A 107 6.97 -11.21 15.60
C ILE A 107 7.76 -12.43 15.12
N LEU A 108 8.44 -12.32 13.97
CA LEU A 108 9.26 -13.41 13.43
C LEU A 108 10.43 -13.76 14.33
N ASP A 109 11.12 -12.76 14.89
CA ASP A 109 12.21 -12.98 15.86
C ASP A 109 11.72 -13.76 17.09
N GLU A 110 10.54 -13.45 17.61
CA GLU A 110 9.95 -14.16 18.76
C GLU A 110 9.48 -15.58 18.41
N MET A 111 8.94 -15.78 17.20
CA MET A 111 8.57 -17.11 16.72
C MET A 111 9.78 -18.01 16.53
N GLU A 112 10.86 -17.49 15.96
CA GLU A 112 12.11 -18.22 15.74
C GLU A 112 12.72 -18.67 17.08
N LYS A 113 12.80 -17.78 18.08
CA LYS A 113 13.23 -18.14 19.44
C LYS A 113 12.40 -19.27 20.05
N LYS A 114 11.08 -19.20 19.94
CA LYS A 114 10.17 -20.22 20.49
C LYS A 114 10.35 -21.58 19.83
N VAL A 115 10.57 -21.61 18.51
CA VAL A 115 10.83 -22.83 17.76
C VAL A 115 12.18 -23.44 18.18
N THR A 116 13.23 -22.63 18.29
CA THR A 116 14.56 -23.09 18.74
C THR A 116 14.52 -23.64 20.16
N ASN A 117 13.85 -22.96 21.10
CA ASN A 117 13.75 -23.42 22.49
C ASN A 117 13.04 -24.78 22.60
N ARG A 118 11.93 -24.99 21.87
CA ARG A 118 11.24 -26.30 21.85
C ARG A 118 12.10 -27.41 21.26
N GLN A 119 12.93 -27.12 20.26
CA GLN A 119 13.84 -28.11 19.69
C GLN A 119 14.98 -28.48 20.66
N GLY A 120 15.34 -27.57 21.58
CA GLY A 120 16.28 -27.84 22.66
C GLY A 120 15.70 -28.67 23.80
N GLU A 121 14.40 -28.56 24.07
CA GLU A 121 13.69 -29.36 25.10
C GLU A 121 13.39 -30.81 24.66
N LEU A 122 13.40 -31.08 23.35
CA LEU A 122 13.12 -32.40 22.77
C LEU A 122 14.40 -33.22 22.45
N LYS A 123 15.58 -32.71 22.82
CA LYS A 123 16.88 -33.40 22.71
C LYS A 123 17.40 -33.73 24.09
#